data_AF-A0A842MY94-F1
#
_entry.id   AF-A0A842MY94-F1
#
_cell.length_a   1.000
_cell.length_b   1.000
_cell.length_c   1.000
_cell.angle_alpha   90.00
_cell.angle_beta   90.00
_cell.angle_gamma   90.00
#
_symmetry.space_group_name_H-M   'P 1'
#
loop_
_entity.id
_entity.type
_entity.pdbx_description
1 polymer ?
#
loop_
_entity_poly.entity_id
_entity_poly.type
_entity_poly.pdbx_seq_one_letter_code
_entity_poly.pdbx_strand_id
1 'polypeptide(L)'
;MAQNNNNKVDFHRLGSELWDIANIFRDDTLKTTEYLEEFSYFLFLKLFDDKEKQKEEVARLEGTKFIPDLPNHLRFSTWAEKILASDGKTVKTNDAELPIVDYVRKIFSELAEVKDHDGRDLSLFRRL
;
A
#
# COMPACT_ATOMS: atom_id res chain seq x y z
N MET A 1 6.93 11.24 -33.64
CA MET A 1 7.78 11.85 -32.60
C MET A 1 7.33 11.25 -31.27
N ALA A 2 8.14 10.40 -30.66
CA ALA A 2 7.77 9.71 -29.42
C ALA A 2 7.99 10.67 -28.22
N GLN A 3 6.93 10.98 -27.50
CA GLN A 3 7.01 11.73 -26.25
C GLN A 3 7.50 10.80 -25.14
N ASN A 4 8.74 11.04 -24.71
CA ASN A 4 9.37 10.36 -23.60
C ASN A 4 8.87 11.02 -22.30
N ASN A 5 7.83 10.44 -21.69
CA ASN A 5 7.33 10.90 -20.39
C ASN A 5 8.30 10.47 -19.30
N ASN A 6 9.29 11.31 -19.03
CA ASN A 6 10.11 11.23 -17.82
C ASN A 6 9.21 11.46 -16.61
N ASN A 7 8.66 10.38 -16.08
CA ASN A 7 7.93 10.36 -14.82
C ASN A 7 8.95 10.47 -13.68
N LYS A 8 9.57 11.66 -13.56
CA LYS A 8 10.50 11.97 -12.49
C LYS A 8 9.65 12.12 -11.24
N VAL A 9 9.72 11.15 -10.34
CA VAL A 9 9.06 11.20 -9.03
C VAL A 9 9.40 12.54 -8.40
N ASP A 10 8.39 13.39 -8.20
CA ASP A 10 8.57 14.70 -7.61
C ASP A 10 8.75 14.54 -6.10
N PHE A 11 10.01 14.51 -5.67
CA PHE A 11 10.41 14.34 -4.28
C PHE A 11 9.90 15.47 -3.38
N HIS A 12 9.63 16.66 -3.91
CA HIS A 12 9.06 17.77 -3.13
C HIS A 12 7.59 17.53 -2.81
N ARG A 13 6.83 17.08 -3.82
CA ARG A 13 5.44 16.69 -3.65
C ARG A 13 5.30 15.46 -2.76
N LEU A 14 6.18 14.48 -2.92
CA LEU A 14 6.27 13.35 -2.00
C LEU A 14 6.49 13.87 -0.58
N GLY A 15 7.51 14.71 -0.36
CA GLY A 15 7.81 15.32 0.94
C GLY A 15 6.64 16.07 1.60
N SER A 16 5.79 16.77 0.84
CA SER A 16 4.58 17.40 1.38
C SER A 16 3.49 16.37 1.73
N GLU A 17 3.26 15.36 0.87
CA GLU A 17 2.32 14.27 1.16
C GLU A 17 2.77 13.47 2.40
N LEU A 18 4.09 13.26 2.57
CA LEU A 18 4.71 12.67 3.76
C LEU A 18 4.41 13.47 5.02
N TRP A 19 4.50 14.80 4.93
CA TRP A 19 4.29 15.71 6.05
C TRP A 19 2.82 15.75 6.47
N ASP A 20 1.89 15.73 5.51
CA ASP A 20 0.44 15.71 5.79
C ASP A 20 0.01 14.41 6.47
N ILE A 21 0.53 13.27 6.01
CA ILE A 21 0.27 11.97 6.64
C ILE A 21 0.87 11.94 8.05
N ALA A 22 2.11 12.41 8.23
CA ALA A 22 2.73 12.51 9.55
C ALA A 22 1.92 13.42 10.50
N ASN A 23 1.28 14.49 10.00
CA ASN A 23 0.42 15.35 10.81
C ASN A 23 -0.89 14.67 11.24
N ILE A 24 -1.45 13.77 10.44
CA ILE A 24 -2.62 12.95 10.82
C ILE A 24 -2.25 12.01 11.96
N PHE A 25 -1.07 11.40 11.90
CA PHE A 25 -0.59 10.49 12.95
C PHE A 25 -0.10 11.24 14.21
N ARG A 26 0.41 12.48 14.07
CA ARG A 26 0.98 13.28 15.18
C ARG A 26 0.03 13.56 16.34
N ASP A 27 -1.28 13.55 16.11
CA ASP A 27 -2.27 13.79 17.19
C ASP A 27 -2.33 12.62 18.20
N ASP A 28 -1.86 11.43 17.82
CA ASP A 28 -1.92 10.22 18.64
C ASP A 28 -0.61 9.91 19.38
N THR A 29 -0.11 10.80 20.24
CA THR A 29 0.83 10.50 21.38
C THR A 29 2.15 9.71 21.13
N LEU A 30 2.48 9.24 19.93
CA LEU A 30 3.69 8.43 19.63
C LEU A 30 4.92 9.32 19.37
N LYS A 31 6.12 8.75 19.58
CA LYS A 31 7.38 9.47 19.40
C LYS A 31 7.69 9.59 17.90
N THR A 32 8.23 10.74 17.47
CA THR A 32 8.52 11.08 16.06
C THR A 32 9.26 9.99 15.26
N THR A 33 10.06 9.14 15.91
CA THR A 33 10.79 8.04 15.28
C THR A 33 9.93 6.82 14.94
N GLU A 34 8.89 6.54 15.74
CA GLU A 34 7.98 5.39 15.53
C GLU A 34 7.12 5.62 14.29
N TYR A 35 6.68 6.87 14.05
CA TYR A 35 5.93 7.22 12.85
C TYR A 35 6.70 7.05 11.54
N LEU A 36 8.03 7.26 11.55
CA LEU A 36 8.83 7.18 10.33
C LEU A 36 8.95 5.73 9.85
N GLU A 37 9.06 4.79 10.80
CA GLU A 37 9.10 3.36 10.51
C GLU A 37 7.75 2.88 9.95
N GLU A 38 6.66 3.17 10.66
CA GLU A 38 5.30 2.82 10.22
C GLU A 38 5.00 3.42 8.83
N PHE A 39 5.35 4.69 8.63
CA PHE A 39 5.21 5.36 7.36
C PHE A 39 6.00 4.68 6.23
N SER A 40 7.23 4.23 6.51
CA SER A 40 8.08 3.55 5.53
C SER A 40 7.44 2.26 5.02
N TYR A 41 6.68 1.56 5.87
CA TYR A 41 5.91 0.39 5.47
C TYR A 41 4.77 0.74 4.51
N PHE A 42 3.99 1.78 4.79
CA PHE A 42 2.95 2.26 3.86
C PHE A 42 3.54 2.67 2.49
N LEU A 43 4.66 3.39 2.51
CA LEU A 43 5.34 3.80 1.27
C LEU A 43 5.84 2.58 0.48
N PHE A 44 6.43 1.60 1.16
CA PHE A 44 6.86 0.35 0.53
C PHE A 44 5.68 -0.36 -0.14
N LEU A 45 4.56 -0.53 0.56
CA LEU A 45 3.37 -1.20 0.05
C LEU A 45 2.80 -0.50 -1.19
N LYS A 46 2.75 0.85 -1.17
CA LYS A 46 2.32 1.65 -2.33
C LYS A 46 3.24 1.44 -3.53
N LEU A 47 4.55 1.57 -3.35
CA LEU A 47 5.53 1.41 -4.43
C LEU A 47 5.54 -0.01 -4.99
N PHE A 48 5.35 -1.01 -4.12
CA PHE A 48 5.22 -2.41 -4.52
C PHE A 48 4.00 -2.62 -5.41
N ASP A 49 2.83 -2.12 -4.99
CA ASP A 49 1.58 -2.24 -5.75
C ASP A 49 1.63 -1.50 -7.09
N ASP A 50 2.21 -0.29 -7.12
CA ASP A 50 2.41 0.47 -8.36
C ASP A 50 3.28 -0.30 -9.37
N LYS A 51 4.32 -0.99 -8.89
CA LYS A 51 5.16 -1.85 -9.72
C LYS A 51 4.40 -3.09 -10.22
N GLU A 52 3.55 -3.69 -9.39
CA GLU A 52 2.68 -4.80 -9.80
C GLU A 52 1.71 -4.36 -10.90
N LYS A 53 1.08 -3.18 -10.78
CA LYS A 53 0.18 -2.62 -11.81
C LYS A 53 0.90 -2.37 -13.14
N GLN A 54 2.14 -1.87 -13.10
CA GLN A 54 2.93 -1.69 -14.32
C GLN A 54 3.18 -3.02 -15.02
N LYS A 55 3.50 -4.09 -14.27
CA LYS A 55 3.67 -5.44 -14.83
C LYS A 55 2.37 -6.01 -15.38
N GLU A 56 1.27 -5.82 -14.65
CA GLU A 56 -0.07 -6.22 -15.07
C GLU A 56 -0.45 -5.57 -16.41
N GLU A 57 -0.19 -4.27 -16.55
CA GLU A 57 -0.44 -3.52 -17.79
C GLU A 57 0.44 -4.01 -18.95
N VAL A 58 1.73 -4.26 -18.71
CA VAL A 58 2.62 -4.83 -19.73
C VAL A 58 2.12 -6.20 -20.19
N ALA A 59 1.78 -7.09 -19.26
CA ALA A 59 1.26 -8.40 -19.59
C ALA A 59 -0.06 -8.32 -20.38
N ARG A 60 -0.94 -7.39 -20.01
CA ARG A 60 -2.19 -7.10 -20.74
C ARG A 60 -1.92 -6.66 -22.18
N LEU A 61 -0.92 -5.81 -22.41
CA LEU A 61 -0.52 -5.35 -23.75
C LEU A 61 0.14 -6.45 -24.58
N GLU A 62 0.92 -7.32 -23.94
CA GLU A 62 1.59 -8.46 -24.58
C GLU A 62 0.67 -9.68 -24.77
N GLY A 63 -0.55 -9.65 -24.22
CA GLY A 63 -1.48 -10.78 -24.22
C GLY A 63 -1.03 -11.95 -23.36
N THR A 64 -0.13 -11.71 -22.39
CA THR A 64 0.37 -12.72 -21.46
C THR A 64 -0.43 -12.71 -20.16
N LYS A 65 -0.45 -13.85 -19.45
CA LYS A 65 -1.14 -13.95 -18.17
C LYS A 65 -0.28 -13.33 -17.07
N PHE A 66 -0.81 -12.29 -16.41
CA PHE A 66 -0.23 -11.77 -15.17
C PHE A 66 -0.74 -12.57 -13.96
N ILE A 67 0.15 -12.87 -13.03
CA ILE A 67 -0.16 -13.44 -11.72
C ILE A 67 0.38 -12.45 -10.68
N PRO A 68 -0.50 -11.82 -9.86
CA PRO A 68 -0.04 -10.89 -8.84
C PRO A 68 0.69 -11.64 -7.72
N ASP A 69 1.69 -11.00 -7.13
CA ASP A 69 2.41 -11.56 -5.98
C ASP A 69 1.53 -11.60 -4.74
N LEU A 70 0.68 -10.57 -4.58
CA LEU A 70 -0.23 -10.44 -3.45
C LEU A 70 -1.67 -10.73 -3.88
N PRO A 71 -2.47 -11.40 -3.02
CA PRO A 71 -3.91 -11.44 -3.17
C PRO A 71 -4.49 -10.04 -3.31
N ASN A 72 -5.50 -9.87 -4.16
CA ASN A 72 -6.04 -8.55 -4.49
C ASN A 72 -6.48 -7.74 -3.25
N HIS A 73 -7.05 -8.38 -2.21
CA HIS A 73 -7.47 -7.70 -0.99
C HIS A 73 -6.31 -7.14 -0.14
N LEU A 74 -5.08 -7.64 -0.34
CA LEU A 74 -3.86 -7.18 0.34
C LEU A 74 -3.07 -6.15 -0.49
N ARG A 75 -3.43 -5.95 -1.77
CA ARG A 75 -2.81 -4.91 -2.60
C ARG A 75 -3.13 -3.53 -2.05
N PHE A 76 -2.11 -2.67 -1.99
CA PHE A 76 -2.20 -1.34 -1.37
C PHE A 76 -3.42 -0.55 -1.85
N SER A 77 -3.62 -0.40 -3.17
CA SER A 77 -4.77 0.38 -3.64
C SER A 77 -6.11 -0.21 -3.25
N THR A 78 -6.23 -1.52 -3.16
CA THR A 78 -7.54 -2.16 -2.91
C THR A 78 -8.06 -1.87 -1.51
N TRP A 79 -7.21 -1.99 -0.49
CA TRP A 79 -7.64 -1.68 0.88
C TRP A 79 -7.54 -0.18 1.18
N ALA A 80 -6.62 0.57 0.55
CA ALA A 80 -6.55 2.02 0.70
C ALA A 80 -7.79 2.72 0.11
N GLU A 81 -8.30 2.27 -1.04
CA GLU A 81 -9.55 2.78 -1.62
C GLU A 81 -10.75 2.59 -0.68
N LYS A 82 -10.79 1.49 0.09
CA LYS A 82 -11.84 1.27 1.10
C LYS A 82 -11.77 2.27 2.25
N ILE A 83 -10.56 2.69 2.65
CA ILE A 83 -10.36 3.76 3.64
C ILE A 83 -10.79 5.10 3.04
N LEU A 84 -10.42 5.40 1.79
CA LEU A 84 -10.81 6.65 1.13
C LEU A 84 -12.33 6.78 0.91
N ALA A 85 -13.01 5.65 0.68
CA ALA A 85 -14.47 5.59 0.54
C ALA A 85 -15.21 5.57 1.89
N SER A 86 -14.49 5.55 3.01
CA SER A 86 -15.07 5.54 4.36
C SER A 86 -15.53 6.91 4.83
N ASP A 87 -16.18 6.96 5.99
CA ASP A 87 -16.54 8.20 6.68
C ASP A 87 -15.36 8.85 7.44
N GLY A 88 -14.13 8.32 7.26
CA GLY A 88 -12.94 8.74 7.97
C GLY A 88 -12.81 8.16 9.38
N LYS A 89 -13.70 7.25 9.79
CA LYS A 89 -13.66 6.58 11.10
C LYS A 89 -13.72 5.07 10.98
N THR A 90 -14.62 4.53 10.14
CA THR A 90 -14.88 3.10 10.04
C THR A 90 -14.90 2.61 8.59
N VAL A 91 -14.26 1.47 8.35
CA VAL A 91 -14.28 0.77 7.06
C VAL A 91 -15.32 -0.33 7.11
N LYS A 92 -16.25 -0.30 6.15
CA LYS A 92 -17.22 -1.39 5.94
C LYS A 92 -16.58 -2.51 5.13
N THR A 93 -16.45 -3.67 5.77
CA THR A 93 -16.06 -4.94 5.13
C THR A 93 -17.30 -5.79 4.90
N ASN A 94 -17.14 -6.93 4.22
CA ASN A 94 -18.27 -7.84 3.98
C ASN A 94 -18.83 -8.44 5.29
N ASP A 95 -17.99 -8.56 6.31
CA ASP A 95 -18.30 -9.29 7.54
C ASP A 95 -18.55 -8.35 8.74
N ALA A 96 -17.98 -7.14 8.71
CA ALA A 96 -18.03 -6.20 9.82
C ALA A 96 -17.74 -4.75 9.39
N GLU A 97 -18.13 -3.80 10.24
CA GLU A 97 -17.67 -2.42 10.20
C GLU A 97 -16.58 -2.24 11.26
N LEU A 98 -15.37 -1.88 10.83
CA LEU A 98 -14.19 -1.83 11.69
C LEU A 98 -13.67 -0.39 11.78
N PRO A 99 -13.19 0.09 12.94
CA PRO A 99 -12.36 1.29 13.00
C PRO A 99 -11.20 1.20 12.01
N ILE A 100 -10.83 2.31 11.37
CA ILE A 100 -9.75 2.33 10.36
C ILE A 100 -8.47 1.68 10.90
N VAL A 101 -8.10 1.98 12.15
CA VAL A 101 -6.91 1.43 12.80
C VAL A 101 -6.99 -0.10 12.89
N ASP A 102 -8.14 -0.65 13.28
CA ASP A 102 -8.32 -2.10 13.39
C ASP A 102 -8.37 -2.78 12.02
N TYR A 103 -8.94 -2.10 11.01
CA TYR A 103 -8.92 -2.57 9.63
C TYR A 103 -7.49 -2.65 9.09
N VAL A 104 -6.67 -1.61 9.30
CA VAL A 104 -5.26 -1.60 8.88
C VAL A 104 -4.46 -2.65 9.63
N ARG A 105 -4.64 -2.80 10.95
CA ARG A 105 -3.99 -3.86 11.74
C ARG A 105 -4.31 -5.26 11.22
N LYS A 106 -5.56 -5.50 10.82
CA LYS A 106 -5.98 -6.75 10.18
C LYS A 106 -5.22 -6.99 8.86
N ILE A 107 -5.12 -5.98 8.00
CA ILE A 107 -4.36 -6.07 6.74
C ILE A 107 -2.88 -6.40 7.00
N PHE A 108 -2.23 -5.71 7.94
CA PHE A 108 -0.83 -5.98 8.28
C PHE A 108 -0.63 -7.38 8.86
N SER A 109 -1.58 -7.85 9.68
CA SER A 109 -1.56 -9.23 10.20
C SER A 109 -1.64 -10.26 9.07
N GLU A 110 -2.52 -10.05 8.08
CA GLU A 110 -2.64 -10.94 6.91
C GLU A 110 -1.41 -10.85 6.00
N LEU A 111 -0.81 -9.67 5.82
CA LEU A 111 0.46 -9.50 5.09
C LEU A 111 1.62 -10.26 5.76
N ALA A 112 1.68 -10.26 7.08
CA ALA A 112 2.71 -10.98 7.83
C ALA A 112 2.62 -12.50 7.67
N GLU A 113 1.44 -13.02 7.31
CA GLU A 113 1.22 -14.45 7.06
C GLU A 113 1.38 -14.84 5.58
N VAL A 114 1.69 -13.87 4.69
CA VAL A 114 1.81 -14.16 3.27
C VAL A 114 2.95 -15.14 2.98
N LYS A 115 2.61 -16.17 2.21
CA LYS A 115 3.56 -17.18 1.76
C LYS A 115 4.24 -16.71 0.49
N ASP A 116 5.46 -17.18 0.26
CA ASP A 116 6.18 -16.92 -0.97
C ASP A 116 5.37 -17.43 -2.16
N HIS A 117 5.31 -16.61 -3.22
CA HIS A 117 4.50 -16.88 -4.40
C HIS A 117 5.34 -16.74 -5.65
N ASP A 118 5.17 -17.67 -6.60
CA ASP A 118 5.82 -17.66 -7.92
C ASP A 118 7.34 -17.43 -7.90
N GLY A 119 8.03 -18.04 -6.91
CA GLY A 119 9.48 -17.91 -6.74
C GLY A 119 9.95 -16.55 -6.22
N ARG A 120 9.04 -15.65 -5.83
CA ARG A 120 9.36 -14.39 -5.17
C ARG A 120 9.35 -14.55 -3.66
N ASP A 121 10.46 -14.15 -3.04
CA ASP A 121 10.62 -14.07 -1.60
C ASP A 121 9.78 -12.90 -1.07
N LEU A 122 8.69 -13.23 -0.38
CA LEU A 122 7.79 -12.28 0.28
C LEU A 122 8.05 -12.25 1.79
N SER A 123 9.17 -12.81 2.27
CA SER A 123 9.54 -12.80 3.68
C SER A 123 9.68 -11.41 4.28
N LEU A 124 9.89 -10.38 3.44
CA LEU A 124 9.93 -9.00 3.93
C LEU A 124 8.58 -8.56 4.50
N PHE A 125 7.45 -9.07 3.99
CA PHE A 125 6.12 -8.73 4.50
C PHE A 125 5.90 -9.30 5.91
N ARG A 126 6.66 -10.34 6.29
CA ARG A 126 6.65 -10.93 7.65
C ARG A 126 7.40 -10.08 8.67
N ARG A 127 8.05 -9.00 8.24
CA ARG A 127 8.78 -8.04 9.08
C ARG A 127 8.06 -6.70 9.21
N LEU A 128 6.93 -6.53 8.50
CA LEU A 128 6.01 -5.41 8.62
C LEU A 128 5.09 -5.64 9.83
#